data_AF-A0A9P8JQU6-F1
#
_entry.id   AF-A0A9P8JQU6-F1
#
_cell.length_a   1.000
_cell.length_b   1.000
_cell.length_c   1.000
_cell.angle_alpha   90.00
_cell.angle_beta   90.00
_cell.angle_gamma   90.00
#
_symmetry.space_group_name_H-M   'P 1'
#
loop_
_entity.id
_entity.type
_entity.pdbx_description
1 polymer ?
#
loop_
_entity_poly.entity_id
_entity_poly.type
_entity_poly.pdbx_seq_one_letter_code
_entity_poly.pdbx_strand_id
1 'polypeptide(L)'
;CPNIYSVGLTVQVFGKWIQRLPRFILTIVATGAYIAIAIPGYSHFETVLENFMNFIGYWLAIYTGVAFADHFVFKRSLDAYVISNYDKPKNLAIGIAAVVAFCFGVAGMVTGMSQTWFVGPIALHAGKAPYGGDVGSALGFAFGFTSYLFLRPLELKFIGR
;
A
#
# COMPACT_ATOMS: atom_id res chain seq x y z
N CYS A 1 -11.53 -13.80 -14.53
CA CYS A 1 -10.25 -13.07 -14.60
C CYS A 1 -10.42 -11.61 -15.09
N PRO A 2 -10.92 -10.67 -14.27
CA PRO A 2 -10.92 -9.24 -14.63
C PRO A 2 -9.58 -8.54 -14.33
N ASN A 3 -8.80 -9.08 -13.37
CA ASN A 3 -7.63 -8.39 -12.80
C ASN A 3 -6.35 -8.46 -13.69
N ILE A 4 -6.23 -9.45 -14.58
CA ILE A 4 -5.03 -9.59 -15.43
C ILE A 4 -4.84 -8.35 -16.35
N TYR A 5 -5.94 -7.74 -16.77
CA TYR A 5 -5.89 -6.49 -17.54
C TYR A 5 -5.31 -5.33 -16.70
N SER A 6 -5.75 -5.21 -15.44
CA SER A 6 -5.23 -4.20 -14.51
C SER A 6 -3.74 -4.41 -14.25
N VAL A 7 -3.30 -5.66 -14.03
CA VAL A 7 -1.88 -5.99 -13.84
C VAL A 7 -1.05 -5.56 -15.04
N GLY A 8 -1.49 -5.85 -16.27
CA GLY A 8 -0.80 -5.43 -17.48
C GLY A 8 -0.66 -3.91 -17.61
N LEU A 9 -1.70 -3.16 -17.24
CA LEU A 9 -1.66 -1.69 -17.20
C LEU A 9 -0.71 -1.16 -16.12
N THR A 10 -0.81 -1.66 -14.88
CA THR A 10 0.02 -1.21 -13.77
C THR A 10 1.50 -1.49 -14.03
N VAL A 11 1.83 -2.65 -14.62
CA VAL A 11 3.21 -3.00 -14.99
C VAL A 11 3.78 -2.02 -16.02
N GLN A 12 2.97 -1.52 -16.95
CA GLN A 12 3.38 -0.52 -17.94
C GLN A 12 3.63 0.88 -17.34
N VAL A 13 3.13 1.18 -16.15
CA VAL A 13 3.35 2.48 -15.48
C VAL A 13 4.75 2.56 -14.86
N PHE A 14 5.39 1.44 -14.52
CA PHE A 14 6.70 1.43 -13.86
C PHE A 14 7.85 2.01 -14.69
N GLY A 15 7.74 2.02 -16.02
CA GLY A 15 8.76 2.65 -16.84
C GLY A 15 8.51 2.57 -18.34
N LYS A 16 9.05 3.56 -19.05
CA LYS A 16 9.00 3.66 -20.52
C LYS A 16 9.55 2.43 -21.23
N TRP A 17 10.41 1.65 -20.58
CA TRP A 17 10.96 0.41 -21.11
C TRP A 17 9.92 -0.73 -21.13
N ILE A 18 9.07 -0.80 -20.10
CA ILE A 18 8.03 -1.83 -19.97
C ILE A 18 6.82 -1.50 -20.85
N GLN A 19 6.59 -0.22 -21.15
CA GLN A 19 5.58 0.22 -22.12
C GLN A 19 5.83 -0.31 -23.54
N ARG A 20 7.08 -0.62 -23.88
CA ARG A 20 7.44 -1.20 -25.19
C ARG A 20 7.13 -2.69 -25.29
N LEU A 21 6.87 -3.37 -24.17
CA LEU A 21 6.51 -4.79 -24.17
C LEU A 21 5.04 -4.96 -24.54
N PRO A 22 4.73 -5.84 -25.51
CA PRO A 22 3.34 -6.13 -25.89
C PRO A 22 2.61 -6.81 -24.73
N ARG A 23 1.39 -6.33 -24.44
CA ARG A 23 0.60 -6.72 -23.26
C ARG A 23 0.40 -8.23 -23.10
N PHE A 24 0.27 -8.96 -24.21
CA PHE A 24 0.05 -10.41 -24.20
C PHE A 24 1.18 -11.17 -23.48
N ILE A 25 2.43 -10.72 -23.62
CA ILE A 25 3.58 -11.33 -22.93
C ILE A 25 3.46 -11.11 -21.42
N LEU A 26 3.10 -9.88 -21.00
CA LEU A 26 2.93 -9.54 -19.58
C LEU A 26 1.79 -10.36 -18.95
N THR A 27 0.69 -10.56 -19.67
CA THR A 27 -0.43 -11.35 -19.17
C THR A 27 -0.12 -12.84 -19.08
N ILE A 28 0.67 -13.39 -20.00
CA ILE A 28 1.14 -14.79 -19.91
C ILE A 28 2.04 -14.98 -18.69
N VAL A 29 3.02 -14.10 -18.50
CA VAL A 29 3.94 -14.19 -17.36
C VAL A 29 3.18 -14.08 -16.03
N ALA A 30 2.24 -13.13 -15.94
CA ALA A 30 1.39 -12.99 -14.75
C ALA A 30 0.52 -14.24 -14.51
N THR A 31 -0.01 -14.86 -15.57
CA THR A 31 -0.79 -16.10 -15.47
C THR A 31 0.09 -17.27 -15.00
N GLY A 32 1.32 -17.38 -15.52
CA GLY A 32 2.28 -18.40 -15.07
C GLY A 32 2.64 -18.25 -13.59
N ALA A 33 2.86 -17.03 -13.12
CA ALA A 33 3.10 -16.74 -11.71
C ALA A 33 1.90 -17.11 -10.84
N TYR A 34 0.67 -16.79 -11.28
CA TYR A 34 -0.55 -17.17 -10.58
C TYR A 34 -0.68 -18.69 -10.42
N ILE A 35 -0.43 -19.46 -11.50
CA ILE A 35 -0.46 -20.93 -11.46
C ILE A 35 0.59 -21.47 -10.50
N ALA A 36 1.81 -20.93 -10.54
CA ALA A 36 2.91 -21.35 -9.67
C ALA A 36 2.59 -21.15 -8.17
N ILE A 37 1.85 -20.10 -7.81
CA ILE A 37 1.41 -19.84 -6.43
C ILE A 37 0.17 -20.66 -6.06
N ALA A 38 -0.75 -20.87 -7.01
CA ALA A 38 -2.01 -21.58 -6.77
C ALA A 38 -1.81 -23.07 -6.49
N ILE A 39 -0.85 -23.74 -7.16
CA ILE A 39 -0.57 -25.17 -6.97
C ILE A 39 -0.21 -25.52 -5.50
N PRO A 40 0.78 -24.87 -4.86
CA PRO A 40 1.10 -25.15 -3.46
C PRO A 40 0.03 -24.61 -2.48
N GLY A 41 -0.63 -23.50 -2.81
CA GLY A 41 -1.67 -22.89 -1.98
C GLY A 41 -2.97 -23.68 -1.89
N TYR A 42 -3.21 -24.65 -2.79
CA TYR A 42 -4.44 -25.44 -2.81
C TYR A 42 -4.69 -26.23 -1.50
N SER A 43 -3.63 -26.74 -0.88
CA SER A 43 -3.72 -27.59 0.32
C SER A 43 -4.23 -26.87 1.58
N HIS A 44 -4.07 -25.54 1.65
CA HIS A 44 -4.43 -24.69 2.79
C HIS A 44 -5.14 -23.41 2.30
N PHE A 45 -6.01 -23.55 1.31
CA PHE A 45 -6.53 -22.42 0.54
C PHE A 45 -7.22 -21.36 1.40
N GLU A 46 -8.07 -21.77 2.34
CA GLU A 46 -8.86 -20.85 3.17
C GLU A 46 -7.97 -20.00 4.09
N THR A 47 -7.05 -20.63 4.83
CA THR A 47 -6.17 -19.92 5.76
C THR A 47 -5.17 -19.03 5.03
N VAL A 48 -4.65 -19.48 3.88
CA VAL A 48 -3.76 -18.66 3.04
C VAL A 48 -4.51 -17.45 2.48
N LEU A 49 -5.73 -17.65 1.99
CA LEU A 49 -6.55 -16.58 1.42
C LEU A 49 -6.93 -15.56 2.49
N GLU A 50 -7.34 -16.00 3.68
CA GLU A 50 -7.69 -15.10 4.79
C GLU A 50 -6.51 -14.22 5.23
N ASN A 51 -5.35 -14.84 5.50
CA ASN A 51 -4.15 -14.09 5.88
C ASN A 51 -3.72 -13.11 4.80
N PHE A 52 -3.84 -13.49 3.52
CA PHE A 52 -3.47 -12.64 2.39
C PHE A 52 -4.45 -11.46 2.22
N MET A 53 -5.75 -11.69 2.38
CA MET A 53 -6.76 -10.63 2.34
C MET A 53 -6.56 -9.62 3.47
N ASN A 54 -6.28 -10.08 4.69
CA ASN A 54 -5.97 -9.22 5.83
C ASN A 54 -4.72 -8.38 5.55
N PHE A 55 -3.67 -9.00 5.02
CA PHE A 55 -2.44 -8.30 4.67
C PHE A 55 -2.65 -7.21 3.60
N ILE A 56 -3.44 -7.50 2.56
CA ILE A 56 -3.84 -6.48 1.57
C ILE A 56 -4.62 -5.36 2.25
N GLY A 57 -5.56 -5.69 3.15
CA GLY A 57 -6.35 -4.72 3.91
C GLY A 57 -5.48 -3.76 4.71
N TYR A 58 -4.44 -4.26 5.38
CA TYR A 58 -3.50 -3.41 6.11
C TYR A 58 -2.69 -2.49 5.19
N TRP A 59 -2.20 -3.05 4.09
CA TRP A 59 -1.44 -2.31 3.09
C TRP A 59 -2.26 -1.16 2.49
N LEU A 60 -3.53 -1.44 2.17
CA LEU A 60 -4.48 -0.44 1.71
C LEU A 60 -4.76 0.61 2.78
N ALA A 61 -4.91 0.22 4.05
CA ALA A 61 -5.16 1.18 5.14
C ALA A 61 -4.01 2.20 5.30
N ILE A 62 -2.76 1.77 5.16
CA ILE A 62 -1.60 2.68 5.17
C ILE A 62 -1.69 3.67 3.99
N TYR A 63 -1.95 3.18 2.78
CA TYR A 63 -2.09 4.06 1.62
C TYR A 63 -3.25 5.04 1.75
N THR A 64 -4.40 4.59 2.25
CA THR A 64 -5.55 5.45 2.52
C THR A 64 -5.19 6.51 3.55
N GLY A 65 -4.44 6.17 4.61
CA GLY A 65 -3.96 7.13 5.61
C GLY A 65 -3.10 8.23 5.00
N VAL A 66 -2.09 7.86 4.21
CA VAL A 66 -1.21 8.82 3.53
C VAL A 66 -2.00 9.66 2.51
N ALA A 67 -2.84 9.04 1.70
CA ALA A 67 -3.65 9.72 0.69
C ALA A 67 -4.67 10.69 1.32
N PHE A 68 -5.28 10.31 2.44
CA PHE A 68 -6.20 11.17 3.18
C PHE A 68 -5.48 12.35 3.81
N ALA A 69 -4.30 12.13 4.38
CA ALA A 69 -3.48 13.23 4.89
C ALA A 69 -3.13 14.24 3.77
N ASP A 70 -2.72 13.75 2.59
CA ASP A 70 -2.42 14.59 1.43
C ASP A 70 -3.66 15.36 0.93
N HIS A 71 -4.77 14.66 0.76
CA HIS A 71 -6.00 15.23 0.22
C HIS A 71 -6.65 16.23 1.19
N PHE A 72 -6.91 15.83 2.43
CA PHE A 72 -7.68 16.65 3.37
C PHE A 72 -6.85 17.76 4.02
N VAL A 73 -5.56 17.56 4.28
CA VAL A 73 -4.76 18.57 5.01
C VAL A 73 -3.99 19.50 4.08
N PHE A 74 -3.36 18.96 3.03
CA PHE A 74 -2.50 19.76 2.15
C PHE A 74 -3.24 20.32 0.95
N LYS A 75 -3.94 19.47 0.20
CA LYS A 75 -4.63 19.89 -1.03
C LYS A 75 -5.97 20.56 -0.75
N ARG A 76 -6.71 20.11 0.27
CA ARG A 76 -7.98 20.65 0.79
C ARG A 76 -9.14 20.79 -0.21
N SER A 77 -8.91 20.61 -1.51
CA SER A 77 -9.90 20.65 -2.58
C SER A 77 -9.48 19.76 -3.74
N LEU A 78 -10.46 19.27 -4.50
CA LEU A 78 -10.25 18.56 -5.75
C LEU A 78 -9.67 19.48 -6.85
N ASP A 79 -9.87 20.80 -6.75
CA ASP A 79 -9.34 21.78 -7.71
C ASP A 79 -7.82 21.95 -7.61
N ALA A 80 -7.21 21.51 -6.50
CA ALA A 80 -5.76 21.49 -6.33
C ALA A 80 -5.07 20.41 -7.20
N TYR A 81 -5.82 19.51 -7.85
CA TYR A 81 -5.28 18.49 -8.74
C TYR A 81 -5.25 18.99 -10.19
N VAL A 82 -4.10 19.52 -10.60
CA VAL A 82 -3.88 19.96 -11.98
C VAL A 82 -3.57 18.74 -12.87
N ILE A 83 -4.56 18.30 -13.66
CA ILE A 83 -4.47 17.11 -14.54
C ILE A 83 -3.30 17.24 -15.54
N SER A 84 -3.00 18.45 -16.01
CA SER A 84 -1.91 18.69 -16.97
C SER A 84 -0.49 18.48 -16.40
N ASN A 85 -0.37 18.26 -15.08
CA ASN A 85 0.89 17.97 -14.41
C ASN A 85 1.12 16.47 -14.13
N TYR A 86 0.20 15.57 -14.51
CA TYR A 86 0.29 14.15 -14.17
C TYR A 86 1.58 13.47 -14.67
N ASP A 87 2.10 13.87 -15.84
CA ASP A 87 3.31 13.29 -16.46
C ASP A 87 4.55 14.20 -16.30
N LYS A 88 4.48 15.18 -15.39
CA LYS A 88 5.58 16.14 -15.15
C LYS A 88 6.19 15.88 -13.78
N PRO A 89 7.21 15.00 -13.66
CA PRO A 89 7.81 14.64 -12.38
C PRO A 89 8.36 15.84 -11.61
N LYS A 90 8.78 16.89 -12.32
CA LYS A 90 9.23 18.13 -11.68
C LYS A 90 8.10 18.83 -10.91
N ASN A 91 6.86 18.77 -11.36
CA ASN A 91 5.73 19.48 -10.75
C ASN A 91 5.01 18.65 -9.67
N LEU A 92 5.49 17.45 -9.40
CA LEU A 92 4.96 16.52 -8.41
C LEU A 92 5.87 16.52 -7.18
N ALA A 93 5.30 16.19 -6.02
CA ALA A 93 6.10 15.95 -4.83
C ALA A 93 7.04 14.76 -5.08
N ILE A 94 8.26 14.84 -4.56
CA ILE A 94 9.28 13.80 -4.76
C ILE A 94 8.85 12.48 -4.12
N GLY A 95 8.00 12.57 -3.08
CA GLY A 95 7.37 11.42 -2.44
C GLY A 95 8.23 10.81 -1.36
N ILE A 96 9.31 11.50 -0.92
CA ILE A 96 10.17 11.02 0.16
C ILE A 96 9.37 10.98 1.46
N ALA A 97 8.56 12.01 1.75
CA ALA A 97 7.69 11.99 2.93
C ALA A 97 6.67 10.85 2.86
N ALA A 98 6.13 10.55 1.68
CA ALA A 98 5.18 9.46 1.49
C ALA A 98 5.83 8.09 1.73
N VAL A 99 7.05 7.87 1.23
CA VAL A 99 7.80 6.62 1.45
C VAL A 99 8.16 6.44 2.93
N VAL A 100 8.64 7.49 3.59
CA VAL A 100 8.99 7.42 5.00
C VAL A 100 7.74 7.21 5.86
N ALA A 101 6.64 7.93 5.56
CA ALA A 101 5.36 7.73 6.23
C ALA A 101 4.80 6.31 6.02
N PHE A 102 5.00 5.74 4.83
CA PHE A 102 4.66 4.36 4.54
C PHE A 102 5.46 3.39 5.41
N CYS A 103 6.78 3.60 5.59
CA CYS A 103 7.59 2.78 6.49
C CYS A 103 7.10 2.83 7.95
N PHE A 104 6.70 4.02 8.44
CA PHE A 104 6.09 4.15 9.77
C PHE A 104 4.72 3.47 9.85
N GLY A 105 3.92 3.54 8.79
CA GLY A 105 2.66 2.81 8.66
C GLY A 105 2.87 1.28 8.72
N VAL A 106 3.92 0.76 8.06
CA VAL A 106 4.30 -0.67 8.15
C VAL A 106 4.67 -1.04 9.58
N ALA A 107 5.41 -0.19 10.30
CA ALA A 107 5.69 -0.44 11.72
C ALA A 107 4.40 -0.46 12.58
N GLY A 108 3.44 0.44 12.32
CA GLY A 108 2.13 0.44 12.97
C GLY A 108 1.31 -0.82 12.66
N MET A 109 1.33 -1.27 11.40
CA MET A 109 0.70 -2.53 10.99
C MET A 109 1.32 -3.73 11.70
N VAL A 110 2.65 -3.87 11.66
CA VAL A 110 3.35 -5.01 12.27
C VAL A 110 3.11 -5.06 13.77
N THR A 111 3.08 -3.92 14.45
CA THR A 111 2.83 -3.91 15.90
C THR A 111 1.37 -4.25 16.26
N GLY A 112 0.43 -4.02 15.36
CA GLY A 112 -1.02 -4.21 15.55
C GLY A 112 -1.65 -5.45 14.93
N MET A 113 -0.94 -6.15 14.04
CA MET A 113 -1.49 -7.30 13.32
C MET A 113 -1.62 -8.53 14.21
N SER A 114 -2.66 -9.32 14.00
CA SER A 114 -2.84 -10.63 14.61
C SER A 114 -3.12 -11.66 13.52
N GLN A 115 -2.07 -12.25 12.97
CA GLN A 115 -2.14 -13.26 11.91
C GLN A 115 -1.64 -14.62 12.43
N THR A 116 -1.95 -15.70 11.72
CA THR A 116 -1.60 -17.07 12.17
C THR A 116 -0.09 -17.29 12.32
N TRP A 117 0.71 -16.49 11.63
CA TRP A 117 2.16 -16.57 11.61
C TRP A 117 2.86 -15.51 12.48
N PHE A 118 2.16 -14.44 12.86
CA PHE A 118 2.73 -13.37 13.67
C PHE A 118 1.64 -12.57 14.39
N VAL A 119 1.84 -12.35 15.70
CA VAL A 119 0.98 -11.51 16.52
C VAL A 119 1.81 -10.38 17.11
N GLY A 120 1.44 -9.14 16.79
CA GLY A 120 2.11 -7.95 17.25
C GLY A 120 1.90 -7.69 18.74
N PRO A 121 2.84 -6.98 19.40
CA PRO A 121 2.75 -6.67 20.83
C PRO A 121 1.48 -5.89 21.19
N ILE A 122 1.01 -4.97 20.33
CA ILE A 122 -0.21 -4.20 20.59
C ILE A 122 -1.46 -5.08 20.43
N ALA A 123 -1.44 -6.01 19.47
CA ALA A 123 -2.52 -6.99 19.30
C ALA A 123 -2.68 -7.88 20.54
N LEU A 124 -1.57 -8.29 21.17
CA LEU A 124 -1.58 -9.06 22.41
C LEU A 124 -2.19 -8.29 23.60
N HIS A 125 -1.97 -6.98 23.67
CA HIS A 125 -2.59 -6.14 24.69
C HIS A 125 -4.08 -5.84 24.42
N ALA A 126 -4.50 -5.85 23.15
CA ALA A 126 -5.87 -5.59 22.74
C ALA A 126 -6.82 -6.79 22.88
N GLY A 127 -6.30 -7.99 23.19
CA GLY A 127 -7.11 -9.23 23.28
C GLY A 127 -6.61 -10.21 24.34
N LYS A 128 -7.24 -11.39 24.44
CA LYS A 128 -6.77 -12.49 25.30
C LYS A 128 -5.87 -13.42 24.48
N ALA A 129 -4.68 -13.72 24.99
CA ALA A 129 -3.85 -14.76 24.40
C ALA A 129 -4.66 -16.07 24.24
N PRO A 130 -4.56 -16.79 23.10
CA PRO A 130 -3.56 -16.68 22.03
C PRO A 130 -3.98 -15.85 20.79
N TYR A 131 -5.22 -15.37 20.72
CA TYR A 131 -5.72 -14.55 19.60
C TYR A 131 -5.93 -13.10 20.08
N GLY A 132 -4.98 -12.24 19.75
CA GLY A 132 -5.06 -10.81 20.03
C GLY A 132 -6.18 -10.12 19.26
N GLY A 133 -6.50 -8.88 19.63
CA GLY A 133 -7.37 -8.03 18.82
C GLY A 133 -6.62 -7.52 17.61
N ASP A 134 -7.06 -7.86 16.40
CA ASP A 134 -6.44 -7.34 15.18
C ASP A 134 -6.78 -5.86 14.97
N VAL A 135 -5.76 -5.03 15.13
CA VAL A 135 -5.84 -3.57 14.95
C VAL A 135 -4.80 -3.08 13.93
N GLY A 136 -4.24 -3.98 13.12
CA GLY A 136 -3.17 -3.68 12.18
C GLY A 136 -3.57 -2.66 11.12
N SER A 137 -4.81 -2.72 10.64
CA SER A 137 -5.36 -1.76 9.67
C SER A 137 -5.49 -0.36 10.27
N ALA A 138 -6.09 -0.25 11.46
CA ALA A 138 -6.31 1.02 12.14
C ALA A 138 -4.98 1.68 12.54
N LEU A 139 -4.02 0.91 13.06
CA LEU A 139 -2.70 1.42 13.42
C LEU A 139 -1.87 1.77 12.18
N GLY A 140 -1.93 0.96 11.11
CA GLY A 140 -1.28 1.30 9.84
C GLY A 140 -1.80 2.61 9.26
N PHE A 141 -3.12 2.82 9.29
CA PHE A 141 -3.75 4.09 8.91
C PHE A 141 -3.29 5.25 9.80
N ALA A 142 -3.37 5.09 11.12
CA ALA A 142 -3.05 6.16 12.08
C ALA A 142 -1.57 6.57 12.01
N PHE A 143 -0.65 5.61 11.95
CA PHE A 143 0.78 5.87 11.84
C PHE A 143 1.12 6.49 10.48
N GLY A 144 0.57 5.96 9.38
CA GLY A 144 0.76 6.53 8.04
C GLY A 144 0.23 7.96 7.94
N PHE A 145 -0.98 8.22 8.43
CA PHE A 145 -1.60 9.54 8.44
C PHE A 145 -0.80 10.54 9.27
N THR A 146 -0.50 10.22 10.53
CA THR A 146 0.21 11.13 11.43
C THR A 146 1.63 11.40 10.99
N SER A 147 2.39 10.37 10.61
CA SER A 147 3.76 10.55 10.10
C SER A 147 3.79 11.42 8.84
N TYR A 148 2.87 11.23 7.90
CA TYR A 148 2.79 12.05 6.70
C TYR A 148 2.48 13.52 7.02
N LEU A 149 1.60 13.78 7.99
CA LEU A 149 1.30 15.15 8.43
C LEU A 149 2.53 15.90 8.95
N PHE A 150 3.45 15.22 9.63
CA PHE A 150 4.68 15.84 10.14
C PHE A 150 5.78 15.91 9.07
N LEU A 151 5.89 14.91 8.22
CA LEU A 151 6.96 14.82 7.22
C LEU A 151 6.71 15.73 6.01
N ARG A 152 5.46 15.91 5.60
CA ARG A 152 5.12 16.70 4.42
C ARG A 152 5.47 18.20 4.53
N PRO A 153 5.24 18.89 5.67
CA PRO A 153 5.71 20.27 5.86
C PRO A 153 7.24 20.40 5.83
N LEU A 154 7.96 19.37 6.32
CA LEU A 154 9.42 19.32 6.25
C LEU A 154 9.88 19.18 4.79
N GLU A 155 9.27 18.28 4.02
CA GLU A 155 9.55 18.13 2.58
C GLU A 155 9.32 19.46 1.83
N LEU A 156 8.18 20.13 2.09
CA LEU A 156 7.88 21.44 1.52
C LEU A 156 8.92 22.51 1.90
N LYS A 157 9.44 22.49 3.13
CA LYS A 157 10.42 23.47 3.60
C LYS A 157 11.82 23.26 3.02
N PHE A 158 12.27 22.01 2.89
CA PHE A 158 13.62 21.69 2.41
C PHE A 158 13.72 21.60 0.88
N ILE A 159 12.67 21.12 0.23
CA ILE A 159 12.67 20.82 -1.21
C ILE A 159 11.89 21.90 -2.00
N GLY A 160 11.01 22.64 -1.34
CA GLY A 160 10.21 23.71 -1.95
C GLY A 160 9.07 23.20 -2.85
N ARG A 161 8.78 21.89 -2.83
CA ARG A 161 7.79 21.20 -3.68
C ARG A 161 7.14 20.04 -2.94
#